data_AF-B0TEX0-F1
#
_entry.id   AF-B0TEX0-F1
#
_cell.length_a   1.000
_cell.length_b   1.000
_cell.length_c   1.000
_cell.angle_alpha   90.00
_cell.angle_beta   90.00
_cell.angle_gamma   90.00
#
_symmetry.space_group_name_H-M   'P 1'
#
loop_
_entity.id
_entity.type
_entity.pdbx_description
1 polymer ?
#
loop_
_entity_poly.entity_id
_entity_poly.type
_entity_poly.pdbx_seq_one_letter_code
_entity_poly.pdbx_strand_id
1 'polypeptide(L)'
;MKKCLSLITLGAVLLMAPAAFAADTTSTPPTSLAGEAEGINTPQNNAPKIKMTVEQRQAWKEALAPKLEQLKNLNEQMKDLHRQIKEQRESNQSLRQSLKGNLAKEQAQALRASVQSNGEAQKVLSADLKQLHDQVKVTKALLKAARQSGDVTAASAALDQLISLKQQILIKAPELLKAKQERYQILNGAQRQSPAPDTPAFADSTADDPAQ
;
A
#
# COMPACT_ATOMS: atom_id res chain seq x y z
N MET A 1 -38.70 -2.00 29.51
CA MET A 1 -37.65 -2.00 30.56
C MET A 1 -37.08 -3.41 30.67
N LYS A 2 -35.78 -3.58 30.39
CA LYS A 2 -34.88 -4.58 30.99
C LYS A 2 -33.50 -4.40 30.34
N LYS A 3 -32.56 -3.90 31.15
CA LYS A 3 -31.14 -3.72 30.88
C LYS A 3 -30.42 -5.00 31.31
N CYS A 4 -29.39 -5.41 30.57
CA CYS A 4 -28.19 -6.14 31.00
C CYS A 4 -27.19 -5.94 29.84
N LEU A 5 -26.23 -5.02 29.88
CA LEU A 5 -24.96 -5.03 30.63
C LEU A 5 -24.31 -6.42 30.70
N SER A 6 -23.32 -6.63 29.84
CA SER A 6 -22.20 -7.55 30.02
C SER A 6 -21.15 -7.25 28.94
N LEU A 7 -19.85 -7.31 29.13
CA LEU A 7 -18.93 -7.05 30.24
C LEU A 7 -17.58 -6.83 29.51
N ILE A 8 -16.83 -5.81 29.89
CA ILE A 8 -15.56 -5.41 29.27
C ILE A 8 -14.48 -6.46 29.61
N THR A 9 -13.81 -7.01 28.60
CA THR A 9 -12.50 -7.66 28.78
C THR A 9 -11.44 -6.86 28.02
N LEU A 10 -10.75 -6.01 28.79
CA LEU A 10 -9.50 -5.35 28.41
C LEU A 10 -8.39 -6.42 28.36
N GLY A 11 -7.99 -6.84 27.16
CA GLY A 11 -6.79 -7.64 26.96
C GLY A 11 -5.56 -6.75 26.92
N ALA A 12 -4.90 -6.56 28.06
CA ALA A 12 -3.58 -5.94 28.14
C ALA A 12 -2.53 -6.91 27.58
N VAL A 13 -2.05 -6.67 26.36
CA VAL A 13 -0.87 -7.35 25.82
C VAL A 13 0.37 -6.64 26.34
N LEU A 14 1.03 -7.30 27.29
CA LEU A 14 2.30 -6.93 27.90
C LEU A 14 3.41 -6.99 26.84
N LEU A 15 3.90 -5.82 26.40
CA LEU A 15 5.10 -5.71 25.58
C LEU A 15 6.34 -5.97 26.45
N MET A 16 6.93 -7.16 26.31
CA MET A 16 8.26 -7.48 26.82
C MET A 16 9.32 -6.81 25.93
N ALA A 17 10.10 -5.90 26.50
CA ALA A 17 11.28 -5.31 25.88
C ALA A 17 12.49 -6.27 25.99
N PRO A 18 13.40 -6.30 25.00
CA PRO A 18 14.61 -7.10 25.09
C PRO A 18 15.68 -6.43 25.95
N ALA A 19 16.35 -7.27 26.76
CA ALA A 19 17.45 -6.92 27.65
C ALA A 19 18.65 -6.32 26.90
N ALA A 20 19.14 -5.19 27.41
CA ALA A 20 20.42 -4.62 27.03
C ALA A 20 21.56 -5.36 27.74
N PHE A 21 22.52 -5.84 26.96
CA PHE A 21 23.82 -6.33 27.44
C PHE A 21 24.58 -5.18 28.12
N ALA A 22 24.78 -5.27 29.43
CA ALA A 22 25.81 -4.52 30.13
C ALA A 22 27.10 -5.34 30.06
N ALA A 23 28.08 -4.83 29.30
CA ALA A 23 29.44 -5.34 29.33
C ALA A 23 30.15 -4.78 30.57
N ASP A 24 30.69 -5.67 31.39
CA ASP A 24 31.69 -5.36 32.41
C ASP A 24 32.88 -4.66 31.76
N THR A 25 33.20 -3.46 32.24
CA THR A 25 34.54 -2.89 32.11
C THR A 25 34.99 -2.42 33.48
N THR A 26 35.84 -3.23 34.09
CA THR A 26 36.77 -2.79 35.13
C THR A 26 37.65 -1.67 34.57
N SER A 27 37.52 -0.47 35.11
CA SER A 27 38.60 0.51 35.09
C SER A 27 38.60 1.36 36.36
N THR A 28 39.73 1.27 37.03
CA THR A 28 40.32 2.18 38.02
C THR A 28 40.10 3.66 37.72
N PRO A 29 40.01 4.53 38.75
CA PRO A 29 39.87 5.96 38.56
C PRO A 29 41.25 6.62 38.32
N PRO A 30 41.34 7.65 37.47
CA PRO A 30 42.39 8.64 37.61
C PRO A 30 41.86 9.96 38.18
N THR A 31 42.62 10.40 39.17
CA THR A 31 42.81 11.74 39.71
C THR A 31 42.49 12.91 38.76
N SER A 32 41.77 13.89 39.31
CA SER A 32 41.51 15.21 38.76
C SER A 32 42.78 16.04 38.51
N LEU A 33 42.84 16.75 37.37
CA LEU A 33 43.58 18.00 37.29
C LEU A 33 42.92 18.97 36.30
N ALA A 34 42.88 20.23 36.72
CA ALA A 34 42.23 21.37 36.10
C ALA A 34 42.89 21.83 34.78
N GLY A 35 42.13 22.56 33.96
CA GLY A 35 42.66 23.33 32.84
C GLY A 35 41.57 23.90 31.92
N GLU A 36 41.66 25.19 31.64
CA GLU A 36 40.72 26.08 30.98
C GLU A 36 40.37 25.81 29.50
N ALA A 37 39.35 26.56 29.07
CA ALA A 37 39.17 27.21 27.76
C ALA A 37 38.25 26.55 26.72
N GLU A 38 37.21 27.34 26.41
CA GLU A 38 36.59 27.61 25.12
C GLU A 38 36.35 26.49 24.09
N GLY A 39 35.11 26.47 23.61
CA GLY A 39 34.81 26.01 22.25
C GLY A 39 33.57 25.14 22.17
N ILE A 40 32.42 25.79 21.96
CA ILE A 40 31.21 25.12 21.46
C ILE A 40 31.54 24.64 20.03
N ASN A 41 32.06 23.42 19.92
CA ASN A 41 32.18 22.72 18.65
C ASN A 41 31.00 21.76 18.51
N THR A 42 30.02 22.22 17.72
CA THR A 42 29.08 21.38 16.98
C THR A 42 29.78 20.13 16.45
N PRO A 43 29.26 18.90 16.67
CA PRO A 43 29.78 17.73 15.98
C PRO A 43 29.45 17.85 14.50
N GLN A 44 30.40 18.35 13.73
CA GLN A 44 30.43 18.28 12.29
C GLN A 44 30.42 16.80 11.89
N ASN A 45 29.26 16.27 11.57
CA ASN A 45 29.04 14.92 11.03
C ASN A 45 29.63 14.82 9.61
N ASN A 46 30.96 14.88 9.51
CA ASN A 46 31.73 14.47 8.35
C ASN A 46 32.22 13.04 8.62
N ALA A 47 31.28 12.10 8.71
CA ALA A 47 31.63 10.68 8.66
C ALA A 47 32.27 10.40 7.27
N PRO A 48 33.51 9.89 7.21
CA PRO A 48 34.15 9.59 5.95
C PRO A 48 33.31 8.55 5.19
N LYS A 49 32.98 8.84 3.92
CA LYS A 49 32.43 7.84 2.99
C LYS A 49 33.50 6.79 2.74
N ILE A 50 33.54 5.77 3.59
CA ILE A 50 34.41 4.62 3.42
C ILE A 50 33.96 3.93 2.12
N LYS A 51 34.71 4.13 1.03
CA LYS A 51 34.49 3.39 -0.21
C LYS A 51 34.92 1.95 0.06
N MET A 52 33.97 1.01 0.11
CA MET A 52 34.29 -0.42 0.19
C MET A 52 35.34 -0.82 -0.85
N THR A 53 36.21 -1.76 -0.50
CA THR A 53 37.12 -2.39 -1.47
C THR A 53 36.32 -3.25 -2.47
N VAL A 54 36.96 -3.69 -3.56
CA VAL A 54 36.32 -4.57 -4.54
C VAL A 54 35.93 -5.91 -3.90
N GLU A 55 36.81 -6.47 -3.09
CA GLU A 55 36.59 -7.73 -2.35
C GLU A 55 35.44 -7.60 -1.34
N GLN A 56 35.41 -6.51 -0.56
CA GLN A 56 34.32 -6.24 0.38
C GLN A 56 32.98 -6.11 -0.35
N ARG A 57 32.94 -5.45 -1.52
CA ARG A 57 31.72 -5.38 -2.35
C ARG A 57 31.30 -6.75 -2.86
N GLN A 58 32.24 -7.62 -3.20
CA GLN A 58 31.96 -8.95 -3.70
C GLN A 58 31.37 -9.82 -2.59
N ALA A 59 32.01 -9.86 -1.41
CA ALA A 59 31.48 -10.55 -0.23
C ALA A 59 30.10 -10.02 0.18
N TRP A 60 29.87 -8.71 0.09
CA TRP A 60 28.56 -8.11 0.37
C TRP A 60 27.48 -8.57 -0.61
N LYS A 61 27.80 -8.63 -1.90
CA LYS A 61 26.88 -9.16 -2.92
C LYS A 61 26.55 -10.62 -2.67
N GLU A 62 27.55 -11.44 -2.38
CA GLU A 62 27.37 -12.87 -2.12
C GLU A 62 26.52 -13.11 -0.87
N ALA A 63 26.79 -12.39 0.22
CA ALA A 63 26.03 -12.49 1.46
C ALA A 63 24.55 -12.11 1.30
N LEU A 64 24.23 -11.18 0.39
CA LEU A 64 22.87 -10.66 0.19
C LEU A 64 22.17 -11.19 -1.07
N ALA A 65 22.87 -11.96 -1.90
CA ALA A 65 22.36 -12.53 -3.14
C ALA A 65 20.99 -13.21 -3.01
N PRO A 66 20.75 -14.13 -2.05
CA PRO A 66 19.47 -14.82 -1.96
C PRO A 66 18.31 -13.85 -1.69
N LYS A 67 18.52 -12.84 -0.84
CA LYS A 67 17.50 -11.82 -0.51
C LYS A 67 17.23 -10.89 -1.70
N LEU A 68 18.27 -10.55 -2.46
CA LEU A 68 18.12 -9.74 -3.66
C LEU A 68 17.33 -10.47 -4.75
N GLU A 69 17.58 -11.77 -4.95
CA GLU A 69 16.83 -12.57 -5.92
C GLU A 69 15.36 -12.75 -5.49
N GLN A 70 15.12 -13.00 -4.20
CA GLN A 70 13.76 -13.03 -3.66
C GLN A 70 13.04 -11.69 -3.88
N LEU A 71 13.71 -10.56 -3.63
CA LEU A 71 13.14 -9.23 -3.84
C LEU A 71 12.85 -8.95 -5.32
N LYS A 72 13.66 -9.47 -6.23
CA LYS A 72 13.41 -9.41 -7.68
C LYS A 72 12.15 -10.16 -8.07
N ASN A 73 11.97 -11.40 -7.62
CA ASN A 73 10.74 -12.18 -7.86
C ASN A 73 9.50 -11.45 -7.30
N LEU A 74 9.59 -10.92 -6.06
CA LEU A 74 8.49 -10.14 -5.48
C LEU A 74 8.17 -8.89 -6.30
N ASN A 75 9.18 -8.21 -6.86
CA ASN A 75 8.95 -7.06 -7.73
C ASN A 75 8.21 -7.43 -9.02
N GLU A 76 8.51 -8.58 -9.61
CA GLU A 76 7.85 -9.07 -10.82
C GLU A 76 6.37 -9.37 -10.55
N GLN A 77 6.07 -10.08 -9.46
CA GLN A 77 4.68 -10.33 -9.03
C GLN A 77 3.90 -9.03 -8.78
N MET A 78 4.54 -8.05 -8.12
CA MET A 78 3.91 -6.74 -7.88
C MET A 78 3.65 -5.94 -9.16
N LYS A 79 4.51 -6.04 -10.18
CA LYS A 79 4.30 -5.33 -11.47
C LYS A 79 3.00 -5.78 -12.12
N ASP A 80 2.75 -7.08 -12.13
CA ASP A 80 1.56 -7.66 -12.73
C ASP A 80 0.29 -7.20 -11.99
N LEU A 81 0.28 -7.28 -10.65
CA LEU A 81 -0.83 -6.80 -9.82
C LEU A 81 -1.11 -5.30 -9.99
N HIS A 82 -0.06 -4.47 -10.07
CA HIS A 82 -0.25 -3.04 -10.33
C HIS A 82 -0.87 -2.78 -11.70
N ARG A 83 -0.48 -3.54 -12.72
CA ARG A 83 -1.08 -3.44 -14.06
C ARG A 83 -2.57 -3.79 -14.00
N GLN A 84 -2.92 -4.92 -13.40
CA GLN A 84 -4.32 -5.36 -13.26
C GLN A 84 -5.17 -4.34 -12.47
N ILE A 85 -4.66 -3.78 -11.37
CA ILE A 85 -5.37 -2.76 -10.58
C ILE A 85 -5.61 -1.49 -11.41
N LYS A 86 -4.64 -1.09 -12.24
CA LYS A 86 -4.75 0.07 -13.13
C LYS A 86 -5.80 -0.17 -14.22
N GLU A 87 -5.70 -1.28 -14.94
CA GLU A 87 -6.67 -1.67 -15.97
C GLU A 87 -8.09 -1.73 -15.38
N GLN A 88 -8.26 -2.36 -14.22
CA GLN A 88 -9.56 -2.44 -13.57
C GLN A 88 -10.10 -1.06 -13.16
N ARG A 89 -9.23 -0.13 -12.74
CA ARG A 89 -9.62 1.26 -12.45
C ARG A 89 -10.13 1.97 -13.71
N GLU A 90 -9.44 1.81 -14.83
CA GLU A 90 -9.80 2.40 -16.12
C GLU A 90 -11.13 1.83 -16.63
N SER A 91 -11.34 0.51 -16.56
CA SER A 91 -12.61 -0.14 -16.91
C SER A 91 -13.78 0.39 -16.07
N ASN A 92 -13.59 0.50 -14.75
CA ASN A 92 -14.59 1.10 -13.85
C ASN A 92 -14.88 2.56 -14.19
N GLN A 93 -13.87 3.34 -14.60
CA GLN A 93 -14.04 4.74 -14.99
C GLN A 93 -14.83 4.85 -16.28
N SER A 94 -14.48 4.07 -17.30
CA SER A 94 -15.20 4.02 -18.58
C SER A 94 -16.67 3.69 -18.38
N LEU A 95 -16.96 2.65 -17.60
CA LEU A 95 -18.31 2.19 -17.32
C LEU A 95 -19.12 3.20 -16.50
N ARG A 96 -18.48 3.92 -15.57
CA ARG A 96 -19.14 5.03 -14.87
C ARG A 96 -19.52 6.17 -15.81
N GLN A 97 -18.71 6.45 -16.83
CA GLN A 97 -19.03 7.47 -17.81
C GLN A 97 -20.18 7.03 -18.73
N SER A 98 -20.22 5.76 -19.16
CA SER A 98 -21.31 5.25 -20.00
C SER A 98 -22.67 5.23 -19.31
N LEU A 99 -22.70 5.16 -17.98
CA LEU A 99 -23.93 5.22 -17.17
C LEU A 99 -24.42 6.64 -16.91
N LYS A 100 -23.60 7.66 -17.17
CA LYS A 100 -23.93 9.04 -16.81
C LYS A 100 -25.07 9.55 -17.69
N GLY A 101 -26.22 9.83 -17.06
CA GLY A 101 -27.41 10.35 -17.75
C GLY A 101 -28.32 9.30 -18.38
N ASN A 102 -27.93 8.01 -18.32
CA ASN A 102 -28.67 6.92 -18.99
C ASN A 102 -29.51 6.06 -18.03
N LEU A 103 -29.50 6.38 -16.73
CA LEU A 103 -30.23 5.65 -15.69
C LEU A 103 -31.46 6.41 -15.24
N ALA A 104 -32.57 5.69 -15.04
CA ALA A 104 -33.73 6.22 -14.33
C ALA A 104 -33.36 6.64 -12.90
N LYS A 105 -34.07 7.61 -12.32
CA LYS A 105 -33.74 8.22 -11.02
C LYS A 105 -33.60 7.20 -9.88
N GLU A 106 -34.51 6.23 -9.82
CA GLU A 106 -34.52 5.17 -8.79
C GLU A 106 -33.35 4.19 -8.96
N GLN A 107 -33.06 3.77 -10.20
CA GLN A 107 -31.90 2.94 -10.53
C GLN A 107 -30.59 3.66 -10.21
N ALA A 108 -30.50 4.96 -10.50
CA ALA A 108 -29.34 5.78 -10.18
C ALA A 108 -29.12 5.90 -8.66
N GLN A 109 -30.19 6.02 -7.87
CA GLN A 109 -30.12 6.09 -6.41
C GLN A 109 -29.64 4.77 -5.80
N ALA A 110 -30.21 3.64 -6.22
CA ALA A 110 -29.79 2.32 -5.77
C ALA A 110 -28.32 2.03 -6.15
N LEU A 111 -27.93 2.35 -7.40
CA LEU A 111 -26.54 2.22 -7.85
C LEU A 111 -25.59 3.08 -7.01
N ARG A 112 -25.98 4.31 -6.69
CA ARG A 112 -25.15 5.22 -5.89
C ARG A 112 -24.84 4.65 -4.51
N ALA A 113 -25.84 4.06 -3.83
CA ALA A 113 -25.65 3.42 -2.53
C ALA A 113 -24.66 2.24 -2.60
N SER A 114 -24.85 1.33 -3.57
CA SER A 114 -23.96 0.16 -3.77
C SER A 114 -22.53 0.57 -4.11
N VAL A 115 -22.37 1.57 -4.98
CA VAL A 115 -21.06 2.08 -5.38
C VAL A 115 -20.38 2.86 -4.24
N GLN A 116 -21.14 3.49 -3.34
CA GLN A 116 -20.59 4.21 -2.18
C GLN A 116 -20.00 3.23 -1.16
N SER A 117 -20.77 2.21 -0.75
CA SER A 117 -20.29 1.17 0.18
C SER A 117 -19.00 0.50 -0.31
N ASN A 118 -18.99 0.06 -1.58
CA ASN A 118 -17.78 -0.49 -2.19
C ASN A 118 -16.63 0.54 -2.30
N GLY A 119 -16.96 1.81 -2.53
CA GLY A 119 -15.99 2.90 -2.58
C GLY A 119 -15.27 3.14 -1.25
N GLU A 120 -15.96 3.00 -0.13
CA GLU A 120 -15.38 3.10 1.22
C GLU A 120 -14.39 1.96 1.49
N ALA A 121 -14.75 0.72 1.15
CA ALA A 121 -13.84 -0.42 1.24
C ALA A 121 -12.57 -0.23 0.40
N GLN A 122 -12.72 0.24 -0.86
CA GLN A 122 -11.56 0.55 -1.71
C GLN A 122 -10.68 1.67 -1.15
N LYS A 123 -11.26 2.67 -0.46
CA LYS A 123 -10.52 3.76 0.16
C LYS A 123 -9.62 3.27 1.28
N VAL A 124 -10.14 2.41 2.16
CA VAL A 124 -9.37 1.81 3.25
C VAL A 124 -8.21 0.98 2.70
N LEU A 125 -8.48 0.07 1.76
CA LEU A 125 -7.45 -0.77 1.14
C LEU A 125 -6.38 0.05 0.40
N SER A 126 -6.78 1.14 -0.28
CA SER A 126 -5.83 2.03 -0.97
C SER A 126 -4.97 2.81 0.02
N ALA A 127 -5.52 3.20 1.18
CA ALA A 127 -4.76 3.87 2.23
C ALA A 127 -3.72 2.93 2.86
N ASP A 128 -4.12 1.70 3.19
CA ASP A 128 -3.21 0.66 3.69
C ASP A 128 -2.05 0.41 2.73
N LEU A 129 -2.35 0.20 1.44
CA LEU A 129 -1.32 -0.02 0.42
C LEU A 129 -0.41 1.19 0.25
N LYS A 130 -0.95 2.41 0.35
CA LYS A 130 -0.15 3.63 0.32
C LYS A 130 0.82 3.67 1.50
N GLN A 131 0.36 3.37 2.70
CA GLN A 131 1.21 3.33 3.90
C GLN A 131 2.33 2.28 3.75
N LEU A 132 2.03 1.08 3.26
CA LEU A 132 3.04 0.06 2.98
C LEU A 132 4.06 0.52 1.94
N HIS A 133 3.62 1.20 0.87
CA HIS A 133 4.52 1.76 -0.12
C HIS A 133 5.42 2.86 0.45
N ASP A 134 4.91 3.70 1.34
CA ASP A 134 5.70 4.73 2.01
C ASP A 134 6.74 4.10 2.94
N GLN A 135 6.38 3.04 3.68
CA GLN A 135 7.34 2.23 4.44
C GLN A 135 8.42 1.63 3.53
N VAL A 136 8.05 1.07 2.37
CA VAL A 136 9.01 0.55 1.38
C VAL A 136 10.00 1.64 0.92
N LYS A 137 9.56 2.89 0.73
CA LYS A 137 10.45 4.00 0.36
C LYS A 137 11.46 4.28 1.47
N VAL A 138 11.00 4.32 2.72
CA VAL A 138 11.86 4.52 3.90
C VAL A 138 12.88 3.39 4.01
N THR A 139 12.46 2.12 3.93
CA THR A 139 13.38 0.99 4.02
C THR A 139 14.38 0.94 2.85
N LYS A 140 13.99 1.36 1.64
CA LYS A 140 14.95 1.53 0.53
C LYS A 140 16.00 2.60 0.84
N ALA A 141 15.64 3.68 1.52
CA ALA A 141 16.59 4.69 1.95
C ALA A 141 17.56 4.12 3.01
N LEU A 142 17.06 3.32 3.96
CA LEU A 142 17.90 2.60 4.93
C LEU A 142 18.87 1.64 4.25
N LEU A 143 18.40 0.84 3.28
CA LEU A 143 19.27 -0.06 2.51
C LEU A 143 20.36 0.72 1.76
N LYS A 144 20.01 1.88 1.19
CA LYS A 144 20.97 2.76 0.51
C LYS A 144 22.02 3.29 1.49
N ALA A 145 21.60 3.71 2.69
CA ALA A 145 22.51 4.19 3.73
C ALA A 145 23.46 3.08 4.20
N ALA A 146 22.95 1.88 4.48
CA ALA A 146 23.75 0.71 4.87
C ALA A 146 24.77 0.32 3.79
N ARG A 147 24.38 0.40 2.52
CA ARG A 147 25.31 0.18 1.39
C ARG A 147 26.40 1.26 1.31
N GLN A 148 26.09 2.49 1.69
CA GLN A 148 27.07 3.59 1.69
C GLN A 148 28.04 3.51 2.87
N SER A 149 27.60 2.97 4.01
CA SER A 149 28.47 2.72 5.17
C SER A 149 29.22 1.38 5.10
N GLY A 150 28.85 0.48 4.17
CA GLY A 150 29.44 -0.85 4.07
C GLY A 150 28.93 -1.84 5.12
N ASP A 151 27.86 -1.49 5.85
CA ASP A 151 27.27 -2.30 6.89
C ASP A 151 26.41 -3.42 6.28
N VAL A 152 26.96 -4.64 6.25
CA VAL A 152 26.27 -5.84 5.74
C VAL A 152 25.07 -6.19 6.61
N THR A 153 25.18 -6.02 7.93
CA THR A 153 24.14 -6.38 8.89
C THR A 153 22.93 -5.46 8.74
N ALA A 154 23.15 -4.16 8.70
CA ALA A 154 22.09 -3.17 8.46
C ALA A 154 21.44 -3.36 7.08
N ALA A 155 22.24 -3.69 6.06
CA ALA A 155 21.71 -3.96 4.72
C ALA A 155 20.85 -5.23 4.68
N SER A 156 21.29 -6.29 5.35
CA SER A 156 20.56 -7.54 5.49
C SER A 156 19.22 -7.32 6.18
N ALA A 157 19.21 -6.57 7.29
CA ALA A 157 17.99 -6.22 8.01
C ALA A 157 17.03 -5.37 7.16
N ALA A 158 17.56 -4.39 6.42
CA ALA A 158 16.74 -3.58 5.50
C ALA A 158 16.16 -4.42 4.35
N LEU A 159 16.88 -5.43 3.85
CA LEU A 159 16.36 -6.36 2.85
C LEU A 159 15.24 -7.25 3.42
N ASP A 160 15.38 -7.75 4.64
CA ASP A 160 14.32 -8.53 5.30
C ASP A 160 13.05 -7.72 5.48
N GLN A 161 13.20 -6.47 5.94
CA GLN A 161 12.09 -5.53 6.04
C GLN A 161 11.43 -5.28 4.67
N LEU A 162 12.22 -5.09 3.60
CA LEU A 162 11.67 -4.91 2.26
C LEU A 162 10.92 -6.15 1.77
N ILE A 163 11.45 -7.34 2.03
CA ILE A 163 10.80 -8.61 1.69
C ILE A 163 9.46 -8.72 2.41
N SER A 164 9.44 -8.50 3.72
CA SER A 164 8.21 -8.54 4.53
C SER A 164 7.17 -7.53 4.03
N LEU A 165 7.55 -6.27 3.81
CA LEU A 165 6.65 -5.24 3.32
C LEU A 165 6.09 -5.59 1.93
N LYS A 166 6.91 -6.15 1.05
CA LYS A 166 6.46 -6.59 -0.27
C LYS A 166 5.49 -7.76 -0.21
N GLN A 167 5.73 -8.72 0.67
CA GLN A 167 4.78 -9.81 0.91
C GLN A 167 3.45 -9.27 1.44
N GLN A 168 3.46 -8.31 2.36
CA GLN A 168 2.24 -7.66 2.84
C GLN A 168 1.47 -6.95 1.71
N ILE A 169 2.19 -6.27 0.80
CA ILE A 169 1.58 -5.67 -0.39
C ILE A 169 0.98 -6.74 -1.30
N LEU A 170 1.67 -7.87 -1.53
CA LEU A 170 1.15 -8.98 -2.34
C LEU A 170 -0.07 -9.65 -1.73
N ILE A 171 -0.24 -9.61 -0.40
CA ILE A 171 -1.44 -10.11 0.27
C ILE A 171 -2.61 -9.13 0.13
N LYS A 172 -2.38 -7.82 0.32
CA LYS A 172 -3.45 -6.80 0.31
C LYS A 172 -3.84 -6.31 -1.08
N ALA A 173 -2.94 -6.30 -2.06
CA ALA A 173 -3.23 -5.82 -3.41
C ALA A 173 -4.34 -6.63 -4.12
N PRO A 174 -4.39 -7.97 -4.01
CA PRO A 174 -5.50 -8.77 -4.51
C PRO A 174 -6.87 -8.40 -3.91
N GLU A 175 -6.92 -8.00 -2.63
CA GLU A 175 -8.18 -7.55 -1.99
C GLU A 175 -8.68 -6.26 -2.64
N LEU A 176 -7.77 -5.31 -2.92
CA LEU A 176 -8.13 -4.08 -3.64
C LEU A 176 -8.57 -4.39 -5.07
N LEU A 177 -7.90 -5.32 -5.75
CA LEU A 177 -8.29 -5.75 -7.10
C LEU A 177 -9.70 -6.36 -7.09
N LYS A 178 -9.99 -7.27 -6.16
CA LYS A 178 -11.31 -7.86 -5.98
C LYS A 178 -12.38 -6.80 -5.72
N ALA A 179 -12.12 -5.86 -4.80
CA ALA A 179 -13.05 -4.77 -4.53
C ALA A 179 -13.30 -3.89 -5.77
N LYS A 180 -12.33 -3.74 -6.68
CA LYS A 180 -12.51 -3.05 -7.96
C LYS A 180 -13.27 -3.89 -8.99
N GLN A 181 -13.10 -5.21 -8.99
CA GLN A 181 -13.88 -6.12 -9.83
C GLN A 181 -15.34 -6.15 -9.41
N GLU A 182 -15.63 -6.22 -8.12
CA GLU A 182 -16.99 -6.11 -7.57
C GLU A 182 -17.67 -4.80 -8.00
N ARG A 183 -16.94 -3.68 -7.93
CA ARG A 183 -17.44 -2.40 -8.42
C ARG A 183 -17.81 -2.44 -9.90
N TYR A 184 -16.98 -3.09 -10.71
CA TYR A 184 -17.25 -3.24 -12.13
C TYR A 184 -18.53 -4.06 -12.35
N GLN A 185 -18.74 -5.13 -11.59
CA GLN A 185 -19.98 -5.92 -11.68
C GLN A 185 -21.21 -5.11 -11.28
N ILE A 186 -21.12 -4.30 -10.21
CA ILE A 186 -22.21 -3.40 -9.79
C ILE A 186 -22.57 -2.42 -10.92
N LEU A 187 -21.56 -1.80 -11.54
CA LEU A 187 -21.77 -0.85 -12.63
C LEU A 187 -22.28 -1.53 -13.89
N ASN A 188 -21.77 -2.72 -14.23
CA ASN A 188 -22.14 -3.45 -15.43
C ASN A 188 -23.57 -3.99 -15.34
N GLY A 189 -23.97 -4.43 -14.14
CA GLY A 189 -25.35 -4.79 -13.83
C GLY A 189 -26.31 -3.63 -14.08
N ALA A 190 -25.97 -2.43 -13.62
CA ALA A 190 -26.78 -1.24 -13.89
C ALA A 190 -26.83 -0.87 -15.37
N GLN A 191 -25.73 -1.05 -16.12
CA GLN A 191 -25.71 -0.74 -17.55
C GLN A 191 -26.65 -1.64 -18.35
N ARG A 192 -26.74 -2.92 -17.97
CA ARG A 192 -27.67 -3.88 -18.59
C ARG A 192 -29.13 -3.63 -18.25
N GLN A 193 -29.39 -2.88 -17.17
CA GLN A 193 -30.72 -2.53 -16.71
C GLN A 193 -31.18 -1.14 -17.18
N SER A 194 -30.31 -0.37 -17.86
CA SER A 194 -30.71 0.85 -18.56
C SER A 194 -31.65 0.48 -19.71
N PRO A 195 -32.85 1.07 -19.79
CA PRO A 195 -33.71 0.91 -20.96
C PRO A 195 -32.98 1.39 -22.22
N ALA A 196 -33.19 0.69 -23.35
CA ALA A 196 -32.69 1.14 -24.64
C ALA A 196 -33.23 2.55 -24.95
N PRO A 197 -32.47 3.41 -25.64
CA PRO A 197 -33.02 4.68 -26.11
C PRO A 197 -34.25 4.36 -26.95
N ASP A 198 -35.39 4.95 -26.60
CA ASP A 198 -36.66 4.76 -27.29
C ASP A 198 -36.43 5.02 -28.79
N THR A 199 -36.41 3.93 -29.58
CA THR A 199 -36.59 4.04 -31.02
C THR A 199 -37.98 4.63 -31.20
N PRO A 200 -38.15 5.81 -31.81
CA PRO A 200 -39.48 6.33 -32.04
C PRO A 200 -40.23 5.31 -32.89
N ALA A 201 -41.25 4.70 -32.28
CA ALA A 201 -42.22 3.91 -33.02
C ALA A 201 -42.85 4.87 -34.04
N PHE A 202 -42.51 4.68 -35.31
CA PHE A 202 -43.31 5.22 -36.40
C PHE A 202 -44.70 4.61 -36.23
N ALA A 203 -45.58 5.35 -35.56
CA ALA A 203 -46.99 5.07 -35.53
C ALA A 203 -47.50 5.28 -36.96
N ASP A 204 -47.80 4.15 -37.58
CA ASP A 204 -48.67 4.01 -38.73
C ASP A 204 -49.92 4.89 -38.52
N SER A 205 -50.15 5.83 -39.44
CA SER A 205 -51.35 6.67 -39.45
C SER A 205 -52.19 6.28 -40.65
N THR A 206 -52.96 5.21 -40.47
CA THR A 206 -54.10 4.84 -41.31
C THR A 206 -55.27 5.76 -40.98
N ALA A 207 -55.76 6.55 -41.95
CA ALA A 207 -57.17 6.93 -42.11
C ALA A 207 -57.37 7.88 -43.30
N ASP A 208 -58.17 7.45 -44.28
CA ASP A 208 -59.18 8.16 -45.10
C ASP A 208 -59.41 7.31 -46.37
N ASP A 209 -60.61 6.94 -46.84
CA ASP A 209 -61.99 7.33 -46.53
C ASP A 209 -62.91 6.34 -47.30
N PRO A 210 -64.06 5.87 -46.76
CA PRO A 210 -65.06 5.14 -47.53
C PRO A 210 -66.22 6.05 -47.96
N ALA A 211 -66.30 6.41 -49.26
CA ALA A 211 -67.52 6.95 -49.85
C ALA A 211 -67.64 6.73 -51.37
N GLN A 212 -68.67 5.96 -51.72
CA GLN A 212 -69.44 5.88 -52.98
C GLN A 212 -68.82 5.19 -54.22
#